data_AF-A0A2S8GDH3-F1
#
_entry.id   AF-A0A2S8GDH3-F1
#
_cell.length_a   1.000
_cell.length_b   1.000
_cell.length_c   1.000
_cell.angle_alpha   90.00
_cell.angle_beta   90.00
_cell.angle_gamma   90.00
#
_symmetry.space_group_name_H-M   'P 1'
#
loop_
_entity.id
_entity.type
_entity.pdbx_description
1 polymer ?
#
loop_
_entity_poly.entity_id
_entity_poly.type
_entity_poly.pdbx_seq_one_letter_code
_entity_poly.pdbx_strand_id
1 'polypeptide(L)'
;MSVTLMVSVVTAVSVLLRVNYDTWLDYRSDSLRNDAAVGVLRHIVREVRQCEEVTLISGPGVPLGTLAVRMPNGNVVVWEHIGINVHYGISAADQLLGDGITGLRFVGYERDGITPATLPQDVQCVQVTVDFSLPSRATSSRTLTSKVWIRAF
;
A
#
# COMPACT_ATOMS: atom_id res chain seq x y z
N MET A 1 -26.27 -42.91 -28.75
CA MET A 1 -26.63 -41.47 -28.77
C MET A 1 -26.97 -40.89 -27.40
N SER A 2 -27.64 -41.62 -26.48
CA SER A 2 -27.95 -41.07 -25.13
C SER A 2 -26.71 -40.89 -24.22
N VAL A 3 -25.80 -41.87 -24.20
CA VAL A 3 -24.58 -41.83 -23.35
C VAL A 3 -23.63 -40.69 -23.75
N THR A 4 -23.49 -40.43 -25.05
CA THR A 4 -22.64 -39.35 -25.56
C THR A 4 -23.12 -37.95 -25.13
N LEU A 5 -24.44 -37.75 -25.04
CA LEU A 5 -25.02 -36.49 -24.55
C LEU A 5 -24.82 -36.29 -23.05
N MET A 6 -24.96 -37.36 -22.25
CA MET A 6 -24.67 -37.29 -20.81
C MET A 6 -23.18 -36.98 -20.56
N VAL A 7 -22.28 -37.62 -21.30
CA VAL A 7 -20.84 -37.36 -21.17
C VAL A 7 -20.53 -35.90 -21.54
N SER A 8 -21.10 -35.35 -22.62
CA SER A 8 -20.87 -33.94 -22.98
C SER A 8 -21.42 -32.95 -21.96
N VAL A 9 -22.53 -33.27 -21.29
CA VAL A 9 -23.09 -32.41 -20.24
C VAL A 9 -22.20 -32.45 -19.00
N VAL A 10 -21.75 -33.65 -18.58
CA VAL A 10 -20.87 -33.80 -17.41
C VAL A 10 -19.52 -33.11 -17.64
N THR A 11 -18.95 -33.19 -18.84
CA THR A 11 -17.70 -32.47 -19.15
C THR A 11 -17.90 -30.96 -19.23
N ALA A 12 -19.01 -30.47 -19.79
CA ALA A 12 -19.30 -29.04 -19.82
C ALA A 12 -19.47 -28.47 -18.40
N VAL A 13 -20.18 -29.19 -17.51
CA VAL A 13 -20.36 -28.78 -16.11
C VAL A 13 -19.05 -28.81 -15.34
N SER A 14 -18.20 -29.84 -15.54
CA SER A 14 -16.91 -29.93 -14.84
C SER A 14 -15.94 -28.83 -15.26
N VAL A 15 -15.91 -28.49 -16.56
CA VAL A 15 -15.13 -27.35 -17.08
C VAL A 15 -15.65 -26.04 -16.48
N LEU A 16 -16.97 -25.83 -16.45
CA LEU A 16 -17.57 -24.63 -15.88
C LEU A 16 -17.26 -24.48 -14.38
N LEU A 17 -17.33 -25.56 -13.60
CA LEU A 17 -16.99 -25.52 -12.17
C LEU A 17 -15.52 -25.19 -11.95
N ARG A 18 -14.61 -25.76 -12.76
CA ARG A 18 -13.18 -25.46 -12.69
C ARG A 18 -12.89 -23.99 -13.00
N VAL A 19 -13.46 -23.46 -14.08
CA VAL A 19 -13.27 -22.06 -14.46
C VAL A 19 -13.84 -21.11 -13.40
N ASN A 20 -15.00 -21.41 -12.82
CA ASN A 20 -15.55 -20.60 -11.72
C ASN A 20 -14.68 -20.65 -10.46
N TYR A 21 -14.09 -21.80 -10.16
CA TYR A 21 -13.19 -21.93 -9.01
C TYR A 21 -11.89 -21.13 -9.23
N ASP A 22 -11.28 -21.25 -10.41
CA ASP A 22 -10.05 -20.54 -10.75
C ASP A 22 -10.27 -19.01 -10.73
N THR A 23 -11.37 -18.53 -11.32
CA THR A 23 -11.72 -17.10 -11.27
C THR A 23 -12.00 -16.58 -9.87
N TRP A 24 -12.61 -17.40 -9.00
CA TRP A 24 -12.80 -17.04 -7.59
C TRP A 24 -11.48 -16.95 -6.83
N LEU A 25 -10.54 -17.87 -7.07
CA LEU A 25 -9.21 -17.83 -6.46
C LEU A 25 -8.43 -16.57 -6.87
N ASP A 26 -8.47 -16.22 -8.15
CA ASP A 26 -7.86 -15.00 -8.68
C ASP A 26 -8.45 -13.76 -8.01
N TYR A 27 -9.78 -13.67 -7.92
CA TYR A 27 -10.45 -12.55 -7.26
C TYR A 27 -10.08 -12.45 -5.77
N ARG A 28 -10.01 -13.59 -5.07
CA ARG A 28 -9.63 -13.63 -3.66
C ARG A 28 -8.19 -13.15 -3.46
N SER A 29 -7.25 -13.62 -4.28
CA SER A 29 -5.85 -13.18 -4.25
C SER A 29 -5.74 -11.67 -4.50
N ASP A 30 -6.45 -11.15 -5.49
CA ASP A 30 -6.49 -9.72 -5.79
C ASP A 30 -7.06 -8.89 -4.63
N SER A 31 -8.12 -9.38 -3.99
CA SER A 31 -8.73 -8.69 -2.83
C SER A 31 -7.76 -8.59 -1.67
N LEU A 32 -7.04 -9.67 -1.35
CA LEU A 32 -6.06 -9.68 -0.25
C LEU A 32 -4.94 -8.66 -0.48
N ARG A 33 -4.42 -8.55 -1.71
CA ARG A 33 -3.37 -7.56 -2.06
C ARG A 33 -3.89 -6.13 -1.96
N ASN A 34 -5.12 -5.89 -2.40
CA ASN A 34 -5.74 -4.58 -2.28
C ASN A 34 -5.98 -4.20 -0.81
N ASP A 35 -6.47 -5.13 0.00
CA ASP A 35 -6.71 -4.91 1.43
C ASP A 35 -5.40 -4.65 2.18
N ALA A 36 -4.32 -5.35 1.83
CA ALA A 36 -2.97 -5.10 2.36
C ALA A 36 -2.49 -3.67 2.01
N ALA A 37 -2.60 -3.26 0.74
CA ALA A 37 -2.20 -1.92 0.29
C ALA A 37 -3.02 -0.80 0.95
N VAL A 38 -4.34 -0.98 1.06
CA VAL A 38 -5.23 -0.05 1.78
C VAL A 38 -4.92 -0.03 3.27
N GLY A 39 -4.59 -1.18 3.87
CA GLY A 39 -4.18 -1.32 5.27
C GLY A 39 -2.93 -0.50 5.58
N VAL A 40 -1.88 -0.66 4.77
CA VAL A 40 -0.63 0.12 4.87
C VAL A 40 -0.91 1.62 4.77
N LEU A 41 -1.66 2.05 3.74
CA LEU A 41 -1.98 3.46 3.55
C LEU A 41 -2.76 4.04 4.74
N ARG A 42 -3.80 3.34 5.20
CA ARG A 42 -4.62 3.78 6.36
C ARG A 42 -3.79 3.85 7.64
N HIS A 43 -2.90 2.88 7.84
CA HIS A 43 -2.01 2.86 8.99
C HIS A 43 -1.11 4.09 9.00
N ILE A 44 -0.37 4.33 7.91
CA ILE A 44 0.52 5.49 7.78
C ILE A 44 -0.26 6.80 7.99
N VAL A 45 -1.40 6.99 7.32
CA VAL A 45 -2.20 8.21 7.43
C VAL A 45 -2.69 8.45 8.87
N ARG A 46 -3.06 7.40 9.60
CA ARG A 46 -3.51 7.53 11.00
C ARG A 46 -2.40 7.98 11.93
N GLU A 47 -1.22 7.37 11.81
CA GLU A 47 -0.06 7.70 12.64
C GLU A 47 0.51 9.08 12.29
N VAL A 48 0.67 9.40 11.01
CA VAL A 48 1.17 10.72 10.57
C VAL A 48 0.23 11.85 10.98
N ARG A 49 -1.09 11.62 11.05
CA ARG A 49 -2.03 12.64 11.55
C ARG A 49 -1.80 12.97 13.04
N GLN A 50 -1.18 12.06 13.79
CA GLN A 50 -0.91 12.21 15.21
C GLN A 50 0.52 12.65 15.50
N CYS A 51 1.41 12.72 14.50
CA CYS A 51 2.79 13.12 14.71
C CYS A 51 2.91 14.63 14.96
N GLU A 52 4.03 15.01 15.59
CA GLU A 52 4.39 16.40 15.83
C GLU A 52 5.26 16.97 14.71
N GLU A 53 6.22 16.18 14.22
CA GLU A 53 7.12 16.60 13.15
C GLU A 53 7.60 15.40 12.32
N VAL A 54 8.08 15.69 11.11
CA VAL A 54 8.79 14.72 10.26
C VAL A 54 10.28 14.85 10.52
N THR A 55 10.92 13.75 10.92
CA THR A 55 12.36 13.71 11.20
C THR A 55 13.16 13.26 9.98
N LEU A 56 12.58 12.39 9.16
CA LEU A 56 13.20 11.87 7.94
C LEU A 56 12.12 11.62 6.89
N ILE A 57 12.40 12.00 5.65
CA ILE A 57 11.58 11.62 4.50
C ILE A 57 12.50 11.31 3.32
N SER A 58 12.25 10.22 2.61
CA SER A 58 12.94 9.91 1.36
C SER A 58 12.66 10.99 0.31
N GLY A 59 13.64 11.22 -0.58
CA GLY A 59 13.48 12.17 -1.68
C GLY A 59 12.26 11.85 -2.58
N PRO A 60 11.68 12.87 -3.24
CA PRO A 60 10.53 12.67 -4.11
C PRO A 60 10.90 11.73 -5.28
N GLY A 61 10.01 10.80 -5.59
CA GLY A 61 10.17 9.87 -6.71
C GLY A 61 10.99 8.60 -6.41
N VAL A 62 11.57 8.47 -5.22
CA VAL A 62 12.23 7.21 -4.80
C VAL A 62 11.16 6.14 -4.54
N PRO A 63 11.13 5.01 -5.28
CA PRO A 63 10.09 3.99 -5.15
C PRO A 63 10.19 3.17 -3.87
N LEU A 64 11.39 3.08 -3.29
CA LEU A 64 11.68 2.48 -1.98
C LEU A 64 11.72 3.59 -0.91
N GLY A 65 10.55 4.18 -0.64
CA GLY A 65 10.44 5.32 0.24
C GLY A 65 10.64 4.95 1.71
N THR A 66 11.16 5.93 2.45
CA THR A 66 11.31 5.87 3.91
C THR A 66 10.69 7.12 4.53
N LEU A 67 10.07 6.95 5.69
CA LEU A 67 9.46 8.03 6.44
C LEU A 67 9.71 7.79 7.91
N ALA A 68 10.23 8.78 8.62
CA ALA A 68 10.30 8.78 10.06
C ALA A 68 9.64 10.05 10.61
N VAL A 69 8.78 9.87 11.60
CA VAL A 69 8.04 10.95 12.26
C VAL A 69 8.20 10.86 13.76
N ARG A 70 8.25 12.02 14.44
CA ARG A 70 8.25 12.08 15.90
C ARG A 70 6.82 12.17 16.40
N MET A 71 6.46 11.26 17.30
CA MET A 71 5.17 11.23 17.97
C MET A 71 5.20 12.08 19.25
N PRO A 72 4.04 12.49 19.81
CA PRO A 72 3.99 13.35 21.00
C PRO A 72 4.56 12.74 22.28
N ASN A 73 4.75 11.42 22.31
CA ASN A 73 5.41 10.72 23.40
C ASN A 73 6.95 10.76 23.28
N GLY A 74 7.51 11.41 22.25
CA GLY A 74 8.93 11.47 21.96
C GLY A 74 9.47 10.29 21.13
N ASN A 75 8.65 9.27 20.86
CA ASN A 75 9.07 8.13 20.05
C ASN A 75 9.15 8.53 18.57
N VAL A 76 10.17 8.02 17.88
CA VAL A 76 10.27 8.13 16.43
C VAL A 76 9.70 6.87 15.82
N VAL A 77 8.67 7.02 15.00
CA VAL A 77 8.04 5.94 14.27
C VAL A 77 8.59 5.93 12.85
N VAL A 78 8.97 4.76 12.35
CA VAL A 78 9.64 4.60 11.06
C VAL A 78 8.85 3.65 10.16
N TRP A 79 8.71 4.04 8.90
CA TRP A 79 8.29 3.17 7.80
C TRP A 79 9.40 3.07 6.77
N GLU A 80 9.61 1.86 6.28
CA GLU A 80 10.62 1.57 5.27
C GLU A 80 10.08 0.56 4.27
N HIS A 81 10.32 0.80 2.98
CA HIS A 81 9.98 -0.13 1.93
C HIS A 81 11.20 -0.92 1.49
N ILE A 82 11.17 -2.23 1.69
CA ILE A 82 12.27 -3.16 1.40
C ILE A 82 11.75 -4.21 0.40
N GLY A 83 12.16 -4.06 -0.86
CA GLY A 83 11.73 -4.97 -1.94
C GLY A 83 10.23 -4.85 -2.21
N ILE A 84 9.45 -5.86 -1.79
CA ILE A 84 7.98 -5.89 -1.94
C ILE A 84 7.23 -5.69 -0.61
N ASN A 85 7.97 -5.50 0.48
CA ASN A 85 7.46 -5.45 1.83
C ASN A 85 7.58 -4.05 2.40
N VAL A 86 6.55 -3.62 3.12
CA VAL A 86 6.59 -2.40 3.92
C VAL A 86 6.77 -2.81 5.37
N HIS A 87 7.82 -2.28 5.98
CA HIS A 87 8.12 -2.47 7.38
C HIS A 87 7.74 -1.23 8.20
N TYR A 88 7.45 -1.45 9.47
CA TYR A 88 7.05 -0.46 10.46
C TYR A 88 7.74 -0.78 11.78
N GLY A 89 8.04 0.25 12.57
CA GLY A 89 8.41 0.07 13.96
C GLY A 89 8.75 1.37 14.66
N ILE A 90 9.22 1.25 15.90
CA ILE A 90 9.66 2.37 16.73
C ILE A 90 11.19 2.38 16.73
N SER A 91 11.79 3.53 16.39
CA SER A 91 13.23 3.74 16.18
C SER A 91 13.85 3.00 14.98
N ALA A 92 13.30 1.85 14.58
CA ALA A 92 13.66 1.12 13.37
C ALA A 92 12.43 0.42 12.77
N ALA A 93 12.44 0.15 11.46
CA ALA A 93 11.35 -0.54 10.77
C ALA A 93 11.59 -2.07 10.79
N ASP A 94 11.26 -2.73 11.90
CA ASP A 94 11.56 -4.15 12.15
C ASP A 94 10.35 -5.08 11.95
N GLN A 95 9.12 -4.56 11.97
CA GLN A 95 7.89 -5.35 11.85
C GLN A 95 7.30 -5.27 10.44
N LEU A 96 6.87 -6.41 9.88
CA LEU A 96 6.17 -6.42 8.60
C LEU A 96 4.78 -5.79 8.77
N LEU A 97 4.51 -4.71 8.03
CA LEU A 97 3.20 -4.04 8.00
C LEU A 97 2.33 -4.52 6.85
N GLY A 98 2.94 -4.79 5.69
CA GLY A 98 2.23 -5.28 4.51
C GLY A 98 3.18 -5.78 3.44
N ASP A 99 2.69 -6.69 2.60
CA ASP A 99 3.41 -7.33 1.52
C ASP A 99 2.75 -7.05 0.15
N GLY A 100 3.44 -7.42 -0.92
CA GLY A 100 2.94 -7.24 -2.30
C GLY A 100 2.88 -5.78 -2.76
N ILE A 101 3.57 -4.88 -2.05
CA ILE A 101 3.67 -3.45 -2.37
C ILE A 101 4.86 -3.24 -3.30
N THR A 102 4.59 -2.82 -4.53
CA THR A 102 5.63 -2.61 -5.56
C THR A 102 6.28 -1.24 -5.47
N GLY A 103 5.66 -0.29 -4.77
CA GLY A 103 6.24 1.02 -4.52
C GLY A 103 5.58 1.72 -3.35
N LEU A 104 6.39 2.41 -2.56
CA LEU A 104 5.94 3.30 -1.49
C LEU A 104 6.68 4.61 -1.64
N ARG A 105 5.98 5.69 -1.98
CA ARG A 105 6.57 7.01 -2.18
C ARG A 105 6.00 8.00 -1.20
N PHE A 106 6.88 8.85 -0.68
CA PHE A 106 6.53 9.96 0.18
C PHE A 106 6.94 11.27 -0.50
N VAL A 107 6.08 12.28 -0.39
CA VAL A 107 6.40 13.66 -0.78
C VAL A 107 5.95 14.58 0.34
N GLY A 108 6.90 15.30 0.92
CA GLY A 108 6.62 16.33 1.91
C GLY A 108 6.31 17.66 1.24
N TYR A 109 5.25 18.32 1.71
CA TYR A 109 4.80 19.63 1.26
C TYR A 109 4.79 20.61 2.43
N GLU A 110 4.98 21.89 2.11
CA GLU A 110 4.78 22.99 3.04
C GLU A 110 3.29 23.17 3.41
N ARG A 111 2.99 24.23 4.16
CA ARG A 111 1.64 24.56 4.64
C ARG A 111 0.61 24.77 3.53
N ASP A 112 1.04 25.03 2.29
CA ASP A 112 0.14 25.16 1.15
C ASP A 112 -0.32 23.81 0.57
N GLY A 113 0.35 22.70 0.93
CA GLY A 113 0.07 21.36 0.44
C GLY A 113 0.43 21.12 -1.03
N ILE A 114 1.21 22.03 -1.64
CA ILE A 114 1.56 22.00 -3.07
C ILE A 114 3.06 22.24 -3.27
N THR A 115 3.68 23.14 -2.51
CA THR A 115 5.11 23.43 -2.59
C THR A 115 5.90 22.34 -1.87
N PRO A 116 6.78 21.59 -2.56
CA PRO A 116 7.59 20.56 -1.91
C PRO A 116 8.53 21.19 -0.89
N ALA A 117 8.53 20.66 0.33
CA ALA A 117 9.44 21.12 1.37
C ALA A 117 10.87 20.65 1.08
N THR A 118 11.86 21.51 1.35
CA THR A 118 13.28 21.17 1.16
C THR A 118 13.91 20.53 2.39
N LEU A 119 13.40 20.86 3.58
CA LEU A 119 13.84 20.28 4.85
C LEU A 119 12.70 19.48 5.50
N PRO A 120 12.98 18.33 6.16
CA PRO A 120 11.94 17.54 6.83
C PRO A 120 11.12 18.32 7.86
N GLN A 121 11.76 19.22 8.60
CA GLN A 121 11.12 20.06 9.63
C GLN A 121 10.09 21.07 9.07
N ASP A 122 10.17 21.41 7.78
CA ASP A 122 9.23 22.34 7.13
C ASP A 122 8.01 21.60 6.55
N VAL A 123 8.00 20.27 6.61
CA VAL A 123 6.89 19.45 6.12
C VAL A 123 5.68 19.63 7.03
N GLN A 124 4.58 20.11 6.44
CA GLN A 124 3.28 20.27 7.10
C GLN A 124 2.20 19.35 6.52
N CYS A 125 2.46 18.81 5.32
CA CYS A 125 1.58 17.87 4.65
C CYS A 125 2.43 16.77 3.99
N VAL A 126 2.06 15.51 4.16
CA VAL A 126 2.72 14.37 3.53
C VAL A 126 1.76 13.75 2.53
N GLN A 127 2.19 13.61 1.28
CA GLN A 127 1.54 12.74 0.32
C GLN A 127 2.18 11.36 0.37
N VAL A 128 1.34 10.37 0.61
CA VAL A 128 1.70 8.95 0.61
C VAL A 128 1.12 8.33 -0.65
N THR A 129 1.97 7.67 -1.43
CA THR A 129 1.57 6.95 -2.64
C THR A 129 2.00 5.49 -2.51
N VAL A 130 1.06 4.56 -2.62
CA VAL A 130 1.27 3.12 -2.53
C VAL A 130 0.94 2.50 -3.89
N ASP A 131 1.92 1.87 -4.52
CA ASP A 131 1.76 1.10 -5.75
C ASP A 131 1.75 -0.39 -5.43
N PHE A 132 0.84 -1.14 -6.03
CA PHE A 132 0.76 -2.60 -5.89
C PHE A 132 0.28 -3.26 -7.20
N SER A 133 0.47 -4.58 -7.30
CA SER A 133 0.12 -5.32 -8.52
C SER A 133 -0.95 -6.41 -8.32
N LEU A 134 -1.90 -6.44 -9.25
CA LEU A 134 -3.00 -7.40 -9.40
C LEU A 134 -2.74 -8.26 -10.66
N PRO A 135 -2.05 -9.40 -10.54
CA PRO A 135 -1.53 -10.16 -11.68
C PRO A 135 -2.64 -10.78 -12.55
N SER A 136 -3.82 -11.03 -12.00
CA SER A 136 -4.98 -11.59 -12.72
C SER A 136 -5.73 -10.56 -13.59
N ARG A 137 -5.28 -9.31 -13.66
CA ARG A 137 -5.94 -8.24 -14.44
C ARG A 137 -5.05 -7.70 -15.56
N ALA A 138 -5.69 -7.33 -16.68
CA ALA A 138 -5.02 -6.73 -17.84
C ALA A 138 -4.26 -5.43 -17.50
N THR A 139 -4.78 -4.63 -16.55
CA THR A 139 -4.04 -3.53 -15.92
C THR A 139 -3.57 -4.01 -14.57
N SER A 140 -2.34 -4.53 -14.54
CA SER A 140 -1.80 -5.19 -13.35
C SER A 140 -1.38 -4.18 -12.28
N SER A 141 -0.94 -2.97 -12.63
CA SER A 141 -0.54 -1.97 -11.64
C SER A 141 -1.71 -1.12 -11.13
N ARG A 142 -1.76 -0.88 -9.82
CA ARG A 142 -2.70 0.01 -9.14
C ARG A 142 -1.94 0.94 -8.21
N THR A 143 -2.43 2.17 -8.10
CA THR A 143 -1.86 3.21 -7.25
C THR A 143 -2.93 3.77 -6.33
N LEU A 144 -2.60 3.88 -5.05
CA LEU A 144 -3.40 4.58 -4.04
C LEU A 144 -2.61 5.80 -3.57
N THR A 145 -3.28 6.95 -3.53
CA THR A 145 -2.65 8.20 -3.09
C THR A 145 -3.50 8.85 -2.02
N SER A 146 -2.86 9.34 -0.97
CA SER A 146 -3.51 10.16 0.05
C SER A 146 -2.60 11.28 0.50
N LYS A 147 -3.19 12.42 0.87
CA LYS A 147 -2.51 13.54 1.52
C LYS A 147 -2.96 13.59 2.97
N VAL A 148 -2.01 13.72 3.88
CA VAL A 148 -2.24 13.86 5.31
C VAL A 148 -1.56 15.11 5.82
N TRP A 149 -2.34 15.92 6.53
CA TRP A 149 -1.83 17.10 7.23
C TRP A 149 -1.34 16.69 8.61
N ILE A 150 -0.13 17.15 8.95
CA ILE A 150 0.44 16.98 10.28
C ILE A 150 -0.29 17.92 11.22
N ARG A 151 -0.41 17.52 12.49
CA ARG A 151 -1.07 18.35 13.49
C ARG A 151 -0.21 19.59 13.74
N ALA A 152 -0.69 20.75 13.30
CA ALA A 152 -0.05 22.03 13.61
C ALA A 152 -0.05 22.26 15.12
N PHE A 153 1.11 22.64 15.65
CA PHE A 153 1.27 23.25 16.97
C PHE A 153 1.25 24.77 16.85
#